data_AF-A0A803T6Z4-F1
#
_entry.id   AF-A0A803T6Z4-F1
#
_cell.length_a   1.000
_cell.length_b   1.000
_cell.length_c   1.000
_cell.angle_alpha   90.00
_cell.angle_beta   90.00
_cell.angle_gamma   90.00
#
_symmetry.space_group_name_H-M   'P 1'
#
loop_
_entity.id
_entity.type
_entity.pdbx_description
1 polymer ?
#
loop_
_entity_poly.entity_id
_entity_poly.type
_entity_poly.pdbx_seq_one_letter_code
_entity_poly.pdbx_strand_id
1 'polypeptide(L)'
;MKDGDFALAESIAILLYLARKHRTPDHWYPSDLQKRARVDEFLSWQHTGARQAGSKVFLIKPCRAVYLFAKKNDIPFEFKDVALFKESILGSRFLSSSGAEGGSGLTDKITLSKKVPFLKDGDFVLTEGPAILLYLARKYGTPDHWYPSDAEKRARVDEYLFWHQSNMRAHAPKTLWIQVLLPLLVGQTLPEGKTKEVMDGLASSLRQLEELFLRDRPFLAGDEVSVADLVAIVELMQPWGVGCNVFQNHPRLLAWRERVEVAVGRGLFSEAHGTIARIRGLSSAQVDPQLKAQLAPLLGQILK
;
A
#
# COMPACT_ATOMS: atom_id res chain seq x y z
N MET A 1 21.34 -0.09 -13.97
CA MET A 1 21.75 0.91 -14.98
C MET A 1 22.56 2.00 -14.29
N LYS A 2 23.60 2.54 -14.93
CA LYS A 2 24.40 3.67 -14.44
C LYS A 2 24.37 4.79 -15.47
N ASP A 3 24.35 6.03 -15.00
CA ASP A 3 24.28 7.24 -15.79
C ASP A 3 25.04 8.36 -15.06
N GLY A 4 26.33 8.51 -15.40
CA GLY A 4 27.27 9.26 -14.55
C GLY A 4 27.40 8.59 -13.17
N ASP A 5 27.25 9.39 -12.11
CA ASP A 5 27.26 8.92 -10.72
C ASP A 5 25.90 8.37 -10.25
N PHE A 6 24.85 8.55 -11.06
CA PHE A 6 23.51 8.06 -10.75
C PHE A 6 23.35 6.58 -11.15
N ALA A 7 22.73 5.80 -10.27
CA ALA A 7 22.52 4.36 -10.48
C ALA A 7 21.13 3.92 -10.00
N LEU A 8 20.48 3.10 -10.82
CA LEU A 8 19.17 2.50 -10.56
C LEU A 8 19.22 0.98 -10.77
N ALA A 9 18.52 0.23 -9.93
CA ALA A 9 18.43 -1.23 -10.01
C ALA A 9 17.07 -1.75 -10.50
N GLU A 10 16.00 -1.00 -10.29
CA GLU A 10 14.63 -1.44 -10.63
C GLU A 10 14.28 -1.23 -12.10
N SER A 11 13.88 -2.29 -12.80
CA SER A 11 13.72 -2.30 -14.27
C SER A 11 12.68 -1.30 -14.77
N ILE A 12 11.51 -1.20 -14.11
CA ILE A 12 10.49 -0.23 -14.51
C ILE A 12 10.92 1.21 -14.16
N ALA A 13 11.58 1.42 -13.02
CA ALA A 13 12.12 2.74 -12.68
C ALA A 13 13.19 3.18 -13.70
N ILE A 14 14.04 2.26 -14.16
CA ILE A 14 15.01 2.50 -15.24
C ILE A 14 14.28 2.89 -16.53
N LEU A 15 13.25 2.14 -16.93
CA LEU A 15 12.45 2.43 -18.14
C LEU A 15 11.85 3.84 -18.08
N LEU A 16 11.19 4.18 -16.96
CA LEU A 16 10.55 5.47 -16.76
C LEU A 16 11.56 6.63 -16.69
N TYR A 17 12.72 6.39 -16.08
CA TYR A 17 13.82 7.34 -16.05
C TYR A 17 14.34 7.64 -17.46
N LEU A 18 14.62 6.60 -18.26
CA LEU A 18 15.11 6.74 -19.63
C LEU A 18 14.07 7.42 -20.52
N ALA A 19 12.79 7.07 -20.38
CA ALA A 19 11.69 7.69 -21.09
C ALA A 19 11.65 9.22 -20.88
N ARG A 20 11.86 9.67 -19.63
CA ARG A 20 11.88 11.10 -19.30
C ARG A 20 13.17 11.78 -19.73
N LYS A 21 14.33 11.17 -19.43
CA LYS A 21 15.65 11.73 -19.76
C LYS A 21 15.80 11.97 -21.26
N HIS A 22 15.36 11.02 -22.08
CA HIS A 22 15.48 11.09 -23.54
C HIS A 22 14.24 11.65 -24.23
N ARG A 23 13.24 12.12 -23.47
CA ARG A 23 11.97 12.67 -24.00
C ARG A 23 11.38 11.75 -25.07
N THR A 24 11.19 10.48 -24.71
CA THR A 24 10.65 9.47 -25.64
C THR A 24 9.33 9.93 -26.25
N PRO A 25 9.02 9.53 -27.50
CA PRO A 25 7.78 9.91 -28.15
C PRO A 25 6.53 9.63 -27.29
N ASP A 26 5.54 10.51 -27.40
CA ASP A 26 4.35 10.52 -26.53
C ASP A 26 3.57 9.19 -26.54
N HIS A 27 3.63 8.43 -27.64
CA HIS A 27 2.97 7.12 -27.72
C HIS A 27 3.56 6.03 -26.80
N TRP A 28 4.80 6.21 -26.31
CA TRP A 28 5.43 5.27 -25.36
C TRP A 28 5.11 5.61 -23.90
N TYR A 29 5.18 6.90 -23.54
CA TYR A 29 4.85 7.39 -22.20
C TYR A 29 4.09 8.72 -22.31
N PRO A 30 2.76 8.69 -22.40
CA PRO A 30 1.95 9.85 -22.76
C PRO A 30 2.12 11.02 -21.80
N SER A 31 2.03 12.24 -22.31
CA SER A 31 1.95 13.48 -21.55
C SER A 31 0.55 13.76 -20.99
N ASP A 32 -0.47 13.28 -21.71
CA ASP A 32 -1.86 13.33 -21.24
C ASP A 32 -2.02 12.62 -19.89
N LEU A 33 -2.68 13.29 -18.96
CA LEU A 33 -2.78 12.88 -17.56
C LEU A 33 -3.47 11.52 -17.41
N GLN A 34 -4.60 11.31 -18.08
CA GLN A 34 -5.40 10.09 -17.94
C GLN A 34 -4.75 8.91 -18.68
N LYS A 35 -4.19 9.14 -19.87
CA LYS A 35 -3.44 8.12 -20.61
C LYS A 35 -2.18 7.70 -19.85
N ARG A 36 -1.43 8.64 -19.28
CA ARG A 36 -0.27 8.32 -18.44
C ARG A 36 -0.67 7.51 -17.21
N ALA A 37 -1.77 7.88 -16.54
CA ALA A 37 -2.25 7.13 -15.39
C ALA A 37 -2.64 5.68 -15.73
N ARG A 38 -3.13 5.41 -16.94
CA ARG A 38 -3.34 4.03 -17.41
C ARG A 38 -2.06 3.23 -17.57
N VAL A 39 -1.00 3.87 -18.07
CA VAL A 39 0.32 3.23 -18.16
C VAL A 39 0.84 2.92 -16.75
N ASP A 40 0.79 3.89 -15.84
CA ASP A 40 1.24 3.70 -14.45
C ASP A 40 0.42 2.62 -13.70
N GLU A 41 -0.90 2.55 -13.94
CA GLU A 41 -1.80 1.49 -13.44
C GLU A 41 -1.35 0.12 -13.94
N PHE A 42 -1.08 -0.02 -15.25
CA PHE A 42 -0.65 -1.28 -15.84
C PHE A 42 0.73 -1.72 -15.32
N LEU A 43 1.70 -0.80 -15.24
CA LEU A 43 3.04 -1.09 -14.70
C LEU A 43 2.96 -1.51 -13.22
N SER A 44 2.09 -0.87 -12.45
CA SER A 44 1.84 -1.27 -11.05
C SER A 44 1.14 -2.63 -10.94
N TRP A 45 0.29 -2.99 -11.90
CA TRP A 45 -0.43 -4.25 -11.88
C TRP A 45 0.50 -5.46 -12.09
N GLN A 46 1.52 -5.34 -12.95
CA GLN A 46 2.38 -6.47 -13.35
C GLN A 46 3.15 -7.15 -12.20
N HIS A 47 3.48 -6.42 -11.13
CA HIS A 47 4.20 -6.98 -9.98
C HIS A 47 3.26 -7.60 -8.92
N THR A 48 1.97 -7.70 -9.23
CA THR A 48 0.96 -8.18 -8.30
C THR A 48 0.76 -9.69 -8.43
N GLY A 49 1.65 -10.48 -7.82
CA GLY A 49 1.39 -11.90 -7.52
C GLY A 49 0.15 -12.06 -6.61
N ALA A 50 -0.61 -13.14 -6.83
CA ALA A 50 -1.91 -13.50 -6.23
C ALA A 50 -2.30 -12.76 -4.92
N ARG A 51 -3.21 -11.78 -5.01
CA ARG A 51 -3.77 -11.08 -3.83
C ARG A 51 -4.88 -11.92 -3.22
N GLN A 52 -4.72 -12.31 -1.95
CA GLN A 52 -5.80 -12.86 -1.13
C GLN A 52 -6.83 -11.78 -0.81
N ALA A 53 -8.09 -12.17 -0.94
CA ALA A 53 -9.28 -11.38 -0.64
C ALA A 53 -9.33 -11.00 0.85
N GLY A 54 -9.39 -9.69 1.14
CA GLY A 54 -9.60 -9.19 2.49
C GLY A 54 -10.17 -7.77 2.49
N SER A 55 -11.40 -7.62 2.99
CA SER A 55 -12.17 -6.36 3.05
C SER A 55 -11.71 -5.37 4.13
N LYS A 56 -12.14 -4.11 3.92
CA LYS A 56 -12.16 -2.90 4.77
C LYS A 56 -11.04 -1.90 4.47
N VAL A 57 -11.48 -0.70 4.08
CA VAL A 57 -10.71 0.42 3.54
C VAL A 57 -9.64 0.97 4.49
N PHE A 58 -9.65 0.59 5.78
CA PHE A 58 -8.60 0.96 6.75
C PHE A 58 -7.63 -0.17 7.10
N LEU A 59 -7.93 -1.42 6.74
CA LEU A 59 -6.99 -2.54 6.80
C LEU A 59 -6.06 -2.55 5.58
N ILE A 60 -6.53 -1.99 4.48
CA ILE A 60 -5.88 -2.06 3.17
C ILE A 60 -4.93 -0.87 3.05
N LYS A 61 -3.66 -1.15 3.32
CA LYS A 61 -2.52 -0.24 3.28
C LYS A 61 -2.54 0.82 2.15
N PRO A 62 -2.77 0.47 0.86
CA PRO A 62 -2.78 1.48 -0.20
C PRO A 62 -3.94 2.49 -0.07
N CYS A 63 -5.08 2.14 0.55
CA CYS A 63 -6.14 3.10 0.86
C CYS A 63 -5.66 4.15 1.86
N ARG A 64 -4.91 3.74 2.91
CA ARG A 64 -4.33 4.68 3.88
C ARG A 64 -3.34 5.62 3.22
N ALA A 65 -2.49 5.13 2.31
CA ALA A 65 -1.56 6.00 1.60
C ALA A 65 -2.29 7.05 0.75
N VAL A 66 -3.31 6.65 -0.02
CA VAL A 66 -4.14 7.57 -0.82
C VAL A 66 -4.88 8.57 0.07
N TYR A 67 -5.46 8.11 1.19
CA TYR A 67 -6.17 8.98 2.13
C TYR A 67 -5.25 10.03 2.77
N LEU A 68 -4.09 9.59 3.29
CA LEU A 68 -3.07 10.47 3.85
C LEU A 68 -2.62 11.51 2.84
N PHE A 69 -2.33 11.07 1.61
CA PHE A 69 -1.89 11.97 0.54
C PHE A 69 -2.95 13.01 0.18
N ALA A 70 -4.20 12.57 -0.02
CA ALA A 70 -5.29 13.46 -0.40
C ALA A 70 -5.58 14.49 0.70
N LYS A 71 -5.68 14.05 1.96
CA LYS A 71 -5.93 14.94 3.11
C LYS A 71 -4.77 15.90 3.36
N LYS A 72 -3.52 15.43 3.27
CA LYS A 72 -2.33 16.27 3.51
C LYS A 72 -2.16 17.38 2.48
N ASN A 73 -2.65 17.18 1.27
CA ASN A 73 -2.58 18.14 0.18
C ASN A 73 -3.91 18.87 -0.06
N ASP A 74 -4.84 18.82 0.89
CA ASP A 74 -6.15 19.47 0.83
C ASP A 74 -6.93 19.17 -0.47
N ILE A 75 -6.74 17.97 -1.02
CA ILE A 75 -7.41 17.53 -2.24
C ILE A 75 -8.89 17.27 -1.88
N PRO A 76 -9.86 17.88 -2.59
CA PRO A 76 -11.26 17.61 -2.37
C PRO A 76 -11.63 16.23 -2.92
N PHE A 77 -12.24 15.38 -2.09
CA PHE A 77 -12.76 14.09 -2.52
C PHE A 77 -14.00 13.69 -1.71
N GLU A 78 -14.88 12.92 -2.35
CA GLU A 78 -15.97 12.20 -1.68
C GLU A 78 -15.43 10.83 -1.24
N PHE A 79 -15.38 10.58 0.07
CA PHE A 79 -14.99 9.27 0.58
C PHE A 79 -16.16 8.29 0.47
N LYS A 80 -15.99 7.21 -0.29
CA LYS A 80 -16.95 6.10 -0.34
C LYS A 80 -16.35 4.87 0.32
N ASP A 81 -16.93 4.47 1.44
CA ASP A 81 -16.63 3.16 2.01
C ASP A 81 -17.26 2.08 1.12
N VAL A 82 -16.44 1.12 0.72
CA VAL A 82 -16.89 0.00 -0.12
C VAL A 82 -16.68 -1.28 0.66
N ALA A 83 -17.80 -1.87 1.07
CA ALA A 83 -17.84 -3.23 1.58
C ALA A 83 -17.54 -4.21 0.44
N LEU A 84 -16.26 -4.57 0.27
CA LEU A 84 -15.84 -5.52 -0.77
C LEU A 84 -16.43 -6.92 -0.62
N PHE A 85 -16.87 -7.29 0.59
CA PHE A 85 -17.54 -8.57 0.86
C PHE A 85 -18.73 -8.33 1.79
N LYS A 86 -19.94 -8.74 1.37
CA LYS A 86 -21.13 -8.84 2.23
C LYS A 86 -20.86 -9.76 3.44
N GLU A 87 -19.95 -10.72 3.27
CA GLU A 87 -19.51 -11.72 4.25
C GLU A 87 -18.05 -11.46 4.64
N SER A 88 -17.74 -10.24 5.10
CA SER A 88 -16.42 -9.97 5.69
C SER A 88 -16.14 -10.92 6.86
N ILE A 89 -14.91 -11.43 6.98
CA ILE A 89 -14.44 -12.22 8.15
C ILE A 89 -14.73 -11.50 9.48
N LEU A 90 -14.83 -10.17 9.45
CA LEU A 90 -15.10 -9.32 10.62
C LEU A 90 -16.58 -8.93 10.77
N GLY A 91 -17.49 -9.58 10.05
CA GLY A 91 -18.95 -9.41 10.14
C GLY A 91 -19.48 -8.02 9.76
N SER A 92 -20.82 -7.95 9.68
CA SER A 92 -21.63 -6.76 9.37
C SER A 92 -21.62 -5.68 10.46
N ARG A 93 -21.01 -5.94 11.62
CA ARG A 93 -21.14 -5.12 12.84
C ARG A 93 -20.42 -3.77 12.83
N PHE A 94 -19.80 -3.39 11.71
CA PHE A 94 -19.15 -2.08 11.50
C PHE A 94 -19.68 -1.33 10.26
N LEU A 95 -20.73 -1.84 9.62
CA LEU A 95 -21.33 -1.20 8.46
C LEU A 95 -22.52 -0.35 8.90
N SER A 96 -22.26 0.91 9.23
CA SER A 96 -23.31 1.93 9.23
C SER A 96 -22.91 3.05 8.28
N SER A 97 -23.20 2.88 6.99
CA SER A 97 -23.75 3.96 6.15
C SER A 97 -23.90 3.51 4.70
N SER A 98 -25.16 3.54 4.27
CA SER A 98 -25.72 3.95 2.97
C SER A 98 -25.26 3.25 1.68
N GLY A 99 -26.27 2.73 0.98
CA GLY A 99 -26.15 2.02 -0.28
C GLY A 99 -25.52 2.86 -1.38
N ALA A 100 -24.66 2.20 -2.15
CA ALA A 100 -24.17 2.71 -3.42
C ALA A 100 -25.03 2.11 -4.53
N GLU A 101 -26.10 2.81 -4.90
CA GLU A 101 -26.55 2.78 -6.28
C GLU A 101 -25.57 3.64 -7.09
N GLY A 102 -24.87 3.04 -8.04
CA GLY A 102 -23.89 3.72 -8.88
C GLY A 102 -23.85 3.07 -10.26
N GLY A 103 -23.89 3.89 -11.31
CA GLY A 103 -24.04 3.49 -12.72
C GLY A 103 -23.01 2.49 -13.26
N SER A 104 -23.44 1.73 -14.27
CA SER A 104 -22.86 0.47 -14.76
C SER A 104 -21.34 0.41 -14.89
N GLY A 105 -20.66 1.46 -15.37
CA GLY A 105 -19.21 1.40 -15.66
C GLY A 105 -18.27 1.34 -14.44
N LEU A 106 -18.60 2.01 -13.33
CA LEU A 106 -17.79 1.94 -12.10
C LEU A 106 -18.00 0.59 -11.41
N THR A 107 -19.23 0.11 -11.44
CA THR A 107 -19.68 -1.14 -10.84
C THR A 107 -19.00 -2.31 -11.53
N ASP A 108 -18.86 -2.33 -12.85
CA ASP A 108 -18.24 -3.45 -13.57
C ASP A 108 -16.75 -3.63 -13.24
N LYS A 109 -15.93 -2.56 -13.28
CA LYS A 109 -14.50 -2.66 -12.91
C LYS A 109 -14.29 -2.98 -11.43
N ILE A 110 -15.09 -2.41 -10.52
CA ILE A 110 -15.02 -2.75 -9.10
C ILE A 110 -15.49 -4.19 -8.87
N THR A 111 -16.54 -4.63 -9.56
CA THR A 111 -17.11 -5.97 -9.42
C THR A 111 -16.18 -7.05 -9.99
N LEU A 112 -15.47 -6.74 -11.08
CA LEU A 112 -14.49 -7.65 -11.70
C LEU A 112 -13.19 -7.69 -10.90
N SER A 113 -12.63 -6.54 -10.51
CA SER A 113 -11.35 -6.51 -9.81
C SER A 113 -11.48 -6.84 -8.32
N LYS A 114 -12.62 -6.53 -7.69
CA LYS A 114 -12.92 -6.64 -6.25
C LYS A 114 -11.81 -6.07 -5.37
N LYS A 115 -11.19 -4.97 -5.81
CA LYS A 115 -10.01 -4.36 -5.17
C LYS A 115 -10.27 -2.89 -4.82
N VAL A 116 -9.62 -2.45 -3.74
CA VAL A 116 -9.52 -1.05 -3.33
C VAL A 116 -8.05 -0.70 -3.05
N PRO A 117 -7.65 0.58 -3.13
CA PRO A 117 -8.46 1.74 -3.51
C PRO A 117 -8.77 1.77 -5.01
N PHE A 118 -9.85 2.46 -5.35
CA PHE A 118 -10.11 2.96 -6.69
C PHE A 118 -10.41 4.46 -6.59
N LEU A 119 -10.11 5.19 -7.65
CA LEU A 119 -10.43 6.59 -7.82
C LEU A 119 -11.41 6.71 -8.98
N LYS A 120 -12.44 7.53 -8.80
CA LYS A 120 -13.34 7.96 -9.90
C LYS A 120 -13.27 9.48 -10.01
N ASP A 121 -12.96 9.96 -11.20
CA ASP A 121 -12.93 11.37 -11.56
C ASP A 121 -13.73 11.59 -12.84
N GLY A 122 -14.97 12.07 -12.72
CA GLY A 122 -15.95 12.02 -13.81
C GLY A 122 -16.15 10.58 -14.29
N ASP A 123 -15.92 10.34 -15.58
CA ASP A 123 -15.99 9.00 -16.19
C ASP A 123 -14.68 8.21 -16.10
N PHE A 124 -13.59 8.86 -15.65
CA PHE A 124 -12.29 8.23 -15.53
C PHE A 124 -12.18 7.45 -14.22
N VAL A 125 -11.98 6.13 -14.32
CA VAL A 125 -11.80 5.23 -13.16
C VAL A 125 -10.38 4.68 -13.13
N LEU A 126 -9.64 4.89 -12.04
CA LEU A 126 -8.25 4.43 -11.87
C LEU A 126 -8.13 3.50 -10.66
N THR A 127 -7.35 2.45 -10.79
CA THR A 127 -7.03 1.50 -9.72
C THR A 127 -5.51 1.46 -9.46
N GLU A 128 -5.10 0.66 -8.48
CA GLU A 128 -3.73 0.58 -7.95
C GLU A 128 -3.28 1.83 -7.18
N GLY A 129 -2.89 1.62 -5.91
CA GLY A 129 -2.54 2.69 -4.97
C GLY A 129 -1.44 3.63 -5.48
N PRO A 130 -0.27 3.12 -5.92
CA PRO A 130 0.79 3.95 -6.48
C PRO A 130 0.31 4.80 -7.68
N ALA A 131 -0.40 4.21 -8.64
CA ALA A 131 -0.90 4.93 -9.81
C ALA A 131 -1.88 6.06 -9.41
N ILE A 132 -2.76 5.82 -8.44
CA ILE A 132 -3.67 6.84 -7.90
C ILE A 132 -2.88 8.00 -7.26
N LEU A 133 -1.86 7.70 -6.45
CA LEU A 133 -1.01 8.72 -5.83
C LEU A 133 -0.32 9.60 -6.87
N LEU A 134 0.28 8.98 -7.89
CA LEU A 134 0.97 9.70 -8.97
C LEU A 134 0.00 10.53 -9.82
N TYR A 135 -1.20 10.02 -10.08
CA TYR A 135 -2.25 10.76 -10.77
C TYR A 135 -2.71 11.99 -9.97
N LEU A 136 -2.97 11.82 -8.67
CA LEU A 136 -3.38 12.93 -7.79
C LEU A 136 -2.30 14.00 -7.68
N ALA A 137 -1.03 13.59 -7.52
CA ALA A 137 0.10 14.52 -7.43
C ALA A 137 0.18 15.43 -8.68
N ARG A 138 0.02 14.84 -9.87
CA ARG A 138 0.06 15.57 -11.14
C ARG A 138 -1.19 16.41 -11.38
N LYS A 139 -2.37 15.85 -11.10
CA LYS A 139 -3.66 16.53 -11.34
C LYS A 139 -3.80 17.81 -10.53
N TYR A 140 -3.42 17.76 -9.26
CA TYR A 140 -3.60 18.86 -8.32
C TYR A 140 -2.37 19.73 -8.15
N GLY A 141 -1.26 19.43 -8.86
CA GLY A 141 -0.02 20.21 -8.75
C GLY A 141 0.51 20.26 -7.32
N THR A 142 0.48 19.14 -6.61
CA THR A 142 0.93 19.06 -5.21
C THR A 142 2.40 19.46 -5.08
N PRO A 143 2.89 19.87 -3.88
CA PRO A 143 4.29 20.22 -3.67
C PRO A 143 5.28 19.22 -4.29
N ASP A 144 6.34 19.73 -4.93
CA ASP A 144 7.22 18.93 -5.80
C ASP A 144 7.87 17.75 -5.07
N HIS A 145 8.19 17.87 -3.77
CA HIS A 145 8.80 16.80 -3.00
C HIS A 145 8.01 15.48 -2.99
N TRP A 146 6.68 15.53 -3.13
CA TRP A 146 5.85 14.33 -3.15
C TRP A 146 6.19 13.43 -4.34
N TYR A 147 6.36 14.04 -5.52
CA TYR A 147 6.71 13.36 -6.75
C TYR A 147 7.56 14.29 -7.64
N PRO A 148 8.88 14.40 -7.35
CA PRO A 148 9.75 15.45 -7.87
C PRO A 148 9.74 15.56 -9.37
N SER A 149 9.86 16.76 -9.93
CA SER A 149 10.00 16.99 -11.37
C SER A 149 11.38 16.62 -11.91
N ASP A 150 12.41 16.72 -11.09
CA ASP A 150 13.76 16.25 -11.37
C ASP A 150 13.79 14.75 -11.69
N ALA A 151 14.51 14.39 -12.76
CA ALA A 151 14.46 13.02 -13.31
C ALA A 151 15.08 11.99 -12.35
N GLU A 152 16.18 12.32 -11.69
CA GLU A 152 16.88 11.41 -10.79
C GLU A 152 16.11 11.25 -9.46
N LYS A 153 15.68 12.35 -8.86
CA LYS A 153 14.84 12.33 -7.65
C LYS A 153 13.54 11.57 -7.88
N ARG A 154 12.87 11.79 -9.02
CA ARG A 154 11.66 11.03 -9.40
C ARG A 154 11.96 9.55 -9.56
N ALA A 155 13.08 9.21 -10.19
CA ALA A 155 13.44 7.81 -10.38
C ALA A 155 13.74 7.09 -9.06
N ARG A 156 14.23 7.78 -8.01
CA ARG A 156 14.33 7.22 -6.66
C ARG A 156 12.97 6.90 -6.04
N VAL A 157 11.98 7.76 -6.26
CA VAL A 157 10.58 7.48 -5.84
C VAL A 157 10.05 6.26 -6.60
N ASP A 158 10.19 6.25 -7.93
CA ASP A 158 9.73 5.15 -8.78
C ASP A 158 10.42 3.83 -8.38
N GLU A 159 11.75 3.83 -8.14
CA GLU A 159 12.52 2.67 -7.69
C GLU A 159 11.90 2.03 -6.44
N TYR A 160 11.59 2.83 -5.42
CA TYR A 160 10.90 2.31 -4.24
C TYR A 160 9.48 1.79 -4.57
N LEU A 161 8.73 2.50 -5.41
CA LEU A 161 7.36 2.13 -5.76
C LEU A 161 7.23 0.80 -6.51
N PHE A 162 8.26 0.38 -7.23
CA PHE A 162 8.32 -0.94 -7.86
C PHE A 162 8.90 -1.98 -6.90
N TRP A 163 10.01 -1.67 -6.23
CA TRP A 163 10.66 -2.60 -5.29
C TRP A 163 9.72 -3.05 -4.16
N HIS A 164 8.91 -2.15 -3.60
CA HIS A 164 8.11 -2.50 -2.42
C HIS A 164 7.07 -3.59 -2.71
N GLN A 165 6.62 -3.74 -3.96
CA GLN A 165 5.50 -4.63 -4.31
C GLN A 165 5.87 -6.10 -4.12
N SER A 166 7.09 -6.47 -4.50
CA SER A 166 7.62 -7.83 -4.36
C SER A 166 8.36 -8.06 -3.03
N ASN A 167 8.60 -7.00 -2.25
CA ASN A 167 9.32 -7.06 -0.97
C ASN A 167 8.40 -6.75 0.20
N MET A 168 8.37 -5.48 0.63
CA MET A 168 7.65 -5.07 1.84
C MET A 168 6.17 -5.47 1.80
N ARG A 169 5.50 -5.28 0.66
CA ARG A 169 4.10 -5.63 0.47
C ARG A 169 3.83 -7.13 0.43
N ALA A 170 4.82 -7.94 0.05
CA ALA A 170 4.72 -9.40 0.08
C ALA A 170 4.85 -9.95 1.51
N HIS A 171 5.62 -9.29 2.38
CA HIS A 171 5.94 -9.79 3.72
C HIS A 171 5.10 -9.15 4.84
N ALA A 172 4.98 -7.83 4.88
CA ALA A 172 4.30 -7.11 5.97
C ALA A 172 2.86 -7.58 6.24
N PRO A 173 1.99 -7.83 5.24
CA PRO A 173 0.63 -8.33 5.49
C PRO A 173 0.57 -9.72 6.14
N LYS A 174 1.57 -10.58 5.94
CA LYS A 174 1.57 -11.94 6.50
C LYS A 174 1.54 -11.92 8.03
N THR A 175 2.08 -10.88 8.67
CA THR A 175 1.99 -10.69 10.13
C THR A 175 0.55 -10.56 10.62
N LEU A 176 -0.32 -9.85 9.89
CA LEU A 176 -1.74 -9.76 10.23
C LEU A 176 -2.41 -11.13 10.13
N TRP A 177 -2.06 -11.88 9.09
CA TRP A 177 -2.59 -13.20 8.87
C TRP A 177 -2.26 -14.13 10.04
N ILE A 178 -0.98 -14.25 10.40
CA ILE A 178 -0.53 -15.21 11.42
C ILE A 178 -0.88 -14.78 12.85
N GLN A 179 -0.89 -13.49 13.16
CA GLN A 179 -1.09 -12.98 14.53
C GLN A 179 -2.57 -12.75 14.89
N VAL A 180 -3.43 -12.51 13.89
CA VAL A 180 -4.84 -12.14 14.15
C VAL A 180 -5.80 -13.03 13.39
N LEU A 181 -5.70 -13.08 12.05
CA LEU A 181 -6.74 -13.72 11.24
C LEU A 181 -6.77 -15.23 11.40
N LEU A 182 -5.62 -15.89 11.40
CA LEU A 182 -5.54 -17.34 11.56
C LEU A 182 -6.03 -17.80 12.94
N PRO A 183 -5.57 -17.23 14.08
CA PRO A 183 -6.16 -17.55 15.39
C PRO A 183 -7.66 -17.28 15.46
N LEU A 184 -8.13 -16.18 14.88
CA LEU A 184 -9.55 -15.82 14.87
C LEU A 184 -10.39 -16.83 14.06
N LEU A 185 -9.89 -17.25 12.90
CA LEU A 185 -10.60 -18.15 11.99
C LEU A 185 -10.61 -19.60 12.49
N VAL A 186 -9.47 -20.14 12.91
CA VAL A 186 -9.35 -21.59 13.22
C VAL A 186 -9.01 -21.90 14.68
N GLY A 187 -8.76 -20.89 15.51
CA GLY A 187 -8.34 -21.10 16.89
C GLY A 187 -6.93 -21.66 17.03
N GLN A 188 -6.13 -21.59 15.97
CA GLN A 188 -4.77 -22.13 15.91
C GLN A 188 -3.77 -21.06 15.48
N THR A 189 -2.54 -21.19 15.93
CA THR A 189 -1.40 -20.42 15.45
C THR A 189 -0.67 -21.19 14.35
N LEU A 190 0.08 -20.47 13.53
CA LEU A 190 0.91 -21.08 12.50
C LEU A 190 2.06 -21.88 13.16
N PRO A 191 2.46 -23.06 12.62
CA PRO A 191 3.60 -23.82 13.16
C PRO A 191 4.88 -22.96 13.25
N GLU A 192 5.76 -23.28 14.20
CA GLU A 192 6.95 -22.47 14.50
C GLU A 192 7.84 -22.26 13.27
N GLY A 193 8.13 -23.31 12.49
CA GLY A 193 8.95 -23.22 11.28
C GLY A 193 8.38 -22.26 10.23
N LYS A 194 7.07 -22.31 9.98
CA LYS A 194 6.39 -21.40 9.04
C LYS A 194 6.26 -19.98 9.58
N THR A 195 6.06 -19.83 10.90
CA THR A 195 6.09 -18.53 11.57
C THR A 195 7.46 -17.89 11.40
N LYS A 196 8.54 -18.66 11.60
CA LYS A 196 9.91 -18.22 11.38
C LYS A 196 10.14 -17.78 9.93
N GLU A 197 9.70 -18.55 8.94
CA GLU A 197 9.81 -18.18 7.52
C GLU A 197 9.15 -16.82 7.22
N VAL A 198 7.95 -16.59 7.75
CA VAL A 198 7.25 -15.30 7.59
C VAL A 198 8.04 -14.15 8.21
N MET A 199 8.58 -14.37 9.41
CA MET A 199 9.34 -13.36 10.15
C MET A 199 10.70 -13.07 9.50
N ASP A 200 11.39 -14.09 8.98
CA ASP A 200 12.66 -13.96 8.28
C ASP A 200 12.48 -13.19 6.95
N GLY A 201 11.38 -13.44 6.23
CA GLY A 201 11.03 -12.66 5.03
C GLY A 201 10.79 -11.17 5.34
N LEU A 202 10.07 -10.89 6.43
CA LEU A 202 9.87 -9.51 6.90
C LEU A 202 11.20 -8.85 7.31
N ALA A 203 12.04 -9.55 8.08
CA ALA A 203 13.34 -9.05 8.50
C ALA A 203 14.28 -8.76 7.31
N SER A 204 14.26 -9.62 6.29
CA SER A 204 14.98 -9.40 5.03
C SER A 204 14.52 -8.12 4.32
N SER A 205 13.21 -7.90 4.19
CA SER A 205 12.68 -6.67 3.59
C SER A 205 12.97 -5.42 4.41
N LEU A 206 12.98 -5.50 5.76
CA LEU A 206 13.34 -4.38 6.62
C LEU A 206 14.83 -4.01 6.46
N ARG A 207 15.71 -5.01 6.42
CA ARG A 207 17.14 -4.81 6.17
C ARG A 207 17.36 -4.12 4.82
N GLN A 208 16.75 -4.62 3.76
CA GLN A 208 16.86 -4.02 2.43
C GLN A 208 16.28 -2.60 2.38
N LEU A 209 15.16 -2.33 3.07
CA LEU A 209 14.61 -0.98 3.18
C LEU A 209 15.64 -0.01 3.78
N GLU A 210 16.33 -0.41 4.85
CA GLU A 210 17.37 0.40 5.46
C GLU A 210 18.61 0.55 4.59
N GLU A 211 19.14 -0.54 4.05
CA GLU A 211 20.45 -0.55 3.37
C GLU A 211 20.39 0.03 1.96
N LEU A 212 19.27 -0.17 1.25
CA LEU A 212 19.12 0.28 -0.14
C LEU A 212 18.47 1.66 -0.23
N PHE A 213 17.44 1.91 0.58
CA PHE A 213 16.62 3.12 0.45
C PHE A 213 16.94 4.14 1.53
N LEU A 214 16.69 3.85 2.81
CA LEU A 214 16.83 4.87 3.85
C LEU A 214 18.29 5.33 4.00
N ARG A 215 19.22 4.39 4.14
CA ARG A 215 20.66 4.63 4.39
C ARG A 215 20.83 5.67 5.51
N ASP A 216 21.61 6.72 5.26
CA ASP A 216 21.83 7.82 6.20
C ASP A 216 21.02 9.07 5.82
N ARG A 217 19.98 8.92 4.97
CA ARG A 217 19.11 10.00 4.52
C ARG A 217 17.91 10.19 5.47
N PRO A 218 17.30 11.39 5.50
CA PRO A 218 16.12 11.60 6.32
C PRO A 218 14.89 10.83 5.80
N PHE A 219 14.74 10.66 4.48
CA PHE A 219 13.62 10.00 3.81
C PHE A 219 14.09 9.00 2.73
N LEU A 220 13.18 8.14 2.26
CA LEU A 220 13.53 7.01 1.38
C LEU A 220 14.02 7.43 0.00
N ALA A 221 13.49 8.53 -0.54
CA ALA A 221 13.83 9.02 -1.87
C ALA A 221 14.81 10.19 -1.87
N GLY A 222 15.11 10.80 -0.70
CA GLY A 222 15.97 11.98 -0.62
C GLY A 222 15.84 12.72 0.71
N ASP A 223 15.96 14.04 0.64
CA ASP A 223 16.01 14.92 1.81
C ASP A 223 14.63 15.37 2.32
N GLU A 224 13.59 15.19 1.50
CA GLU A 224 12.21 15.55 1.81
C GLU A 224 11.29 14.33 1.73
N VAL A 225 10.15 14.40 2.44
CA VAL A 225 9.12 13.35 2.40
C VAL A 225 8.57 13.20 0.99
N SER A 226 8.30 11.97 0.57
CA SER A 226 7.77 11.68 -0.75
C SER A 226 6.65 10.64 -0.72
N VAL A 227 6.04 10.38 -1.88
CA VAL A 227 5.09 9.26 -2.04
C VAL A 227 5.71 7.91 -1.65
N ALA A 228 7.03 7.74 -1.81
CA ALA A 228 7.71 6.52 -1.37
C ALA A 228 7.57 6.32 0.16
N ASP A 229 7.75 7.38 0.94
CA ASP A 229 7.65 7.33 2.39
C ASP A 229 6.23 7.02 2.87
N LEU A 230 5.20 7.59 2.22
CA LEU A 230 3.80 7.28 2.52
C LEU A 230 3.46 5.82 2.25
N VAL A 231 3.91 5.28 1.12
CA VAL A 231 3.67 3.87 0.78
C VAL A 231 4.42 2.96 1.75
N ALA A 232 5.65 3.30 2.12
CA ALA A 232 6.42 2.52 3.08
C ALA A 232 5.80 2.51 4.47
N ILE A 233 5.44 3.67 5.00
CA ILE A 233 5.01 3.77 6.39
C ILE A 233 3.70 3.02 6.61
N VAL A 234 2.76 3.06 5.66
CA VAL A 234 1.51 2.29 5.79
C VAL A 234 1.76 0.78 5.72
N GLU A 235 2.81 0.33 5.02
CA GLU A 235 3.23 -1.07 5.02
C GLU A 235 3.78 -1.49 6.39
N LEU A 236 4.67 -0.69 6.98
CA LEU A 236 5.30 -0.96 8.28
C LEU A 236 4.35 -0.78 9.48
N MET A 237 3.32 0.06 9.35
CA MET A 237 2.29 0.20 10.38
C MET A 237 1.39 -1.03 10.49
N GLN A 238 1.41 -1.94 9.51
CA GLN A 238 0.67 -3.20 9.58
C GLN A 238 1.23 -4.16 10.64
N PRO A 239 2.50 -4.60 10.57
CA PRO A 239 3.09 -5.44 11.61
C PRO A 239 3.07 -4.73 12.97
N TRP A 240 3.30 -3.41 13.00
CA TRP A 240 3.22 -2.63 14.24
C TRP A 240 1.84 -2.70 14.90
N GLY A 241 0.74 -2.59 14.15
CA GLY A 241 -0.61 -2.66 14.71
C GLY A 241 -0.99 -4.02 15.26
N VAL A 242 -0.38 -5.10 14.74
CA VAL A 242 -0.48 -6.45 15.33
C VAL A 242 0.61 -6.72 16.37
N GLY A 243 1.31 -5.65 16.79
CA GLY A 243 2.40 -5.55 17.77
C GLY A 243 3.59 -6.46 17.52
N CYS A 244 3.88 -6.69 16.25
CA CYS A 244 5.24 -6.92 15.80
C CYS A 244 5.89 -5.54 15.62
N ASN A 245 6.61 -5.05 16.63
CA ASN A 245 7.20 -3.73 16.58
C ASN A 245 8.46 -3.72 15.69
N VAL A 246 8.27 -3.54 14.39
CA VAL A 246 9.36 -3.49 13.39
C VAL A 246 10.32 -2.31 13.55
N PHE A 247 10.00 -1.35 14.41
CA PHE A 247 10.88 -0.21 14.73
C PHE A 247 11.76 -0.50 15.94
N GLN A 248 11.44 -1.53 16.73
CA GLN A 248 12.24 -1.94 17.86
C GLN A 248 13.59 -2.47 17.35
N ASN A 249 14.69 -1.99 17.93
CA ASN A 249 16.07 -2.29 17.51
C ASN A 249 16.48 -1.77 16.12
N HIS A 250 15.63 -0.95 15.48
CA HIS A 250 15.92 -0.30 14.20
C HIS A 250 15.91 1.22 14.37
N PRO A 251 16.94 1.83 15.01
CA PRO A 251 16.93 3.25 15.39
C PRO A 251 16.77 4.20 14.19
N ARG A 252 17.32 3.86 13.02
CA ARG A 252 17.14 4.63 11.80
C ARG A 252 15.70 4.60 11.30
N LEU A 253 15.06 3.42 11.29
CA LEU A 253 13.65 3.30 10.91
C LEU A 253 12.74 4.01 11.91
N LEU A 254 13.06 3.96 13.20
CA LEU A 254 12.31 4.69 14.22
C LEU A 254 12.38 6.20 13.97
N ALA A 255 13.58 6.75 13.79
CA ALA A 255 13.78 8.17 13.51
C ALA A 255 13.13 8.59 12.17
N TRP A 256 13.19 7.73 11.15
CA TRP A 256 12.49 7.94 9.88
C TRP A 256 10.97 7.98 10.06
N ARG A 257 10.39 7.04 10.81
CA ARG A 257 8.95 7.04 11.12
C ARG A 257 8.54 8.34 11.78
N GLU A 258 9.29 8.82 12.76
CA GLU A 258 8.98 10.07 13.47
C GLU A 258 8.99 11.27 12.53
N ARG A 259 9.97 11.34 11.61
CA ARG A 259 10.03 12.39 10.58
C ARG A 259 8.82 12.32 9.63
N VAL A 260 8.45 11.12 9.19
CA VAL A 260 7.26 10.93 8.33
C VAL A 260 5.99 11.33 9.06
N GLU A 261 5.84 10.95 10.33
CA GLU A 261 4.68 11.32 11.15
C GLU A 261 4.56 12.84 11.30
N VAL A 262 5.67 13.55 11.52
CA VAL A 262 5.70 15.01 11.58
C VAL A 262 5.35 15.63 10.23
N ALA A 263 5.95 15.14 9.13
CA ALA A 263 5.73 15.69 7.79
C ALA A 263 4.27 15.53 7.33
N VAL A 264 3.65 14.39 7.63
CA VAL A 264 2.22 14.11 7.38
C VAL A 264 1.30 14.87 8.33
N GLY A 265 1.78 15.14 9.55
CA GLY A 265 0.98 15.71 10.63
C GLY A 265 0.43 14.62 11.54
N ARG A 266 0.79 14.70 12.83
CA ARG A 266 0.51 13.64 13.82
C ARG A 266 -0.97 13.29 13.96
N GLY A 267 -1.86 14.28 13.90
CA GLY A 267 -3.30 14.08 13.97
C GLY A 267 -3.82 13.21 12.82
N LEU A 268 -3.50 13.61 11.58
CA LEU A 268 -3.86 12.87 10.37
C LEU A 268 -3.21 11.47 10.33
N PHE A 269 -1.96 11.36 10.76
CA PHE A 269 -1.27 10.08 10.86
C PHE A 269 -1.98 9.13 11.83
N SER A 270 -2.36 9.61 13.02
CA SER A 270 -3.08 8.84 14.03
C SER A 270 -4.48 8.43 13.53
N GLU A 271 -5.19 9.35 12.89
CA GLU A 271 -6.50 9.11 12.29
C GLU A 271 -6.44 7.96 11.27
N ALA A 272 -5.53 8.05 10.29
CA ALA A 272 -5.40 7.04 9.24
C ALA A 272 -5.02 5.65 9.79
N HIS A 273 -4.25 5.60 10.89
CA HIS A 273 -3.79 4.35 11.51
C HIS A 273 -4.66 3.89 12.69
N GLY A 274 -5.70 4.61 13.07
CA GLY A 274 -6.50 4.32 14.27
C GLY A 274 -7.19 2.94 14.23
N THR A 275 -7.53 2.44 13.05
CA THR A 275 -8.11 1.09 12.89
C THR A 275 -7.04 0.00 13.06
N ILE A 276 -5.86 0.16 12.45
CA ILE A 276 -4.78 -0.83 12.55
C ILE A 276 -4.20 -0.88 13.96
N ALA A 277 -4.16 0.25 14.67
CA ALA A 277 -3.73 0.32 16.07
C ALA A 277 -4.65 -0.47 17.03
N ARG A 278 -5.95 -0.60 16.69
CA ARG A 278 -6.95 -1.32 17.51
C ARG A 278 -7.19 -2.76 17.03
N ILE A 279 -6.49 -3.20 15.99
CA ILE A 279 -6.80 -4.46 15.30
C ILE A 279 -6.68 -5.69 16.20
N ARG A 280 -5.80 -5.66 17.21
CA ARG A 280 -5.68 -6.73 18.21
C ARG A 280 -6.96 -6.94 19.00
N GLY A 281 -7.78 -5.91 19.19
CA GLY A 281 -9.11 -6.04 19.79
C GLY A 281 -10.09 -6.87 18.95
N LEU A 282 -9.77 -7.19 17.69
CA LEU A 282 -10.57 -8.05 16.84
C LEU A 282 -10.30 -9.54 17.08
N SER A 283 -9.25 -9.93 17.81
CA SER A 283 -8.96 -11.35 18.08
C SER A 283 -10.07 -12.04 18.92
N SER A 284 -10.96 -11.27 19.53
CA SER A 284 -12.14 -11.73 20.26
C SER A 284 -13.46 -11.53 19.50
N ALA A 285 -13.43 -11.15 18.22
CA ALA A 285 -14.64 -10.96 17.43
C ALA A 285 -15.30 -12.31 17.10
N GLN A 286 -16.63 -12.38 17.13
CA GLN A 286 -17.36 -13.55 16.63
C GLN A 286 -17.32 -13.56 15.10
N VAL A 287 -16.68 -14.57 14.53
CA VAL A 287 -16.72 -14.85 13.09
C VAL A 287 -17.96 -15.68 12.78
N ASP A 288 -18.62 -15.37 11.67
CA ASP A 288 -19.73 -16.16 11.16
C ASP A 288 -19.33 -17.66 11.02
N PRO A 289 -20.05 -18.59 11.70
CA PRO A 289 -19.78 -20.02 11.62
C PRO A 289 -19.79 -20.58 10.19
N GLN A 290 -20.64 -20.05 9.30
CA GLN A 290 -20.75 -20.51 7.92
C GLN A 290 -19.52 -20.12 7.11
N LEU A 291 -19.04 -18.89 7.28
CA LEU A 291 -17.80 -18.42 6.66
C LEU A 291 -16.58 -19.19 7.18
N LYS A 292 -16.54 -19.46 8.49
CA LYS A 292 -15.49 -20.27 9.11
C LYS A 292 -15.45 -21.70 8.53
N ALA A 293 -16.59 -22.31 8.28
CA ALA A 293 -16.69 -23.63 7.65
C ALA A 293 -16.22 -23.62 6.19
N GLN A 294 -16.57 -22.58 5.41
CA GLN A 294 -16.14 -22.44 4.01
C GLN A 294 -14.62 -22.26 3.87
N LEU A 295 -13.98 -21.56 4.80
CA LEU A 295 -12.54 -21.28 4.76
C LEU A 295 -11.69 -22.46 5.29
N ALA A 296 -12.27 -23.37 6.07
CA ALA A 296 -11.53 -24.46 6.74
C ALA A 296 -10.66 -25.34 5.81
N PRO A 297 -11.11 -25.76 4.60
CA PRO A 297 -10.29 -26.59 3.70
C PRO A 297 -9.04 -25.85 3.18
N LEU A 298 -9.19 -24.58 2.80
CA LEU A 298 -8.09 -23.72 2.34
C LEU A 298 -7.07 -23.50 3.47
N LEU A 299 -7.57 -23.24 4.69
CA LEU A 299 -6.73 -23.03 5.87
C LEU A 299 -5.97 -24.31 6.26
N GLY A 300 -6.60 -25.49 6.12
CA GLY A 300 -5.94 -26.78 6.37
C GLY A 300 -4.74 -27.05 5.47
N GLN A 301 -4.77 -26.59 4.21
CA GLN A 301 -3.60 -26.68 3.31
C GLN A 301 -2.47 -25.73 3.72
N ILE A 302 -2.80 -24.52 4.19
CA ILE A 302 -1.82 -23.53 4.64
C ILE A 302 -1.13 -23.98 5.94
N LEU A 303 -1.84 -24.74 6.79
CA LEU A 303 -1.33 -25.21 8.08
C LEU A 303 -0.41 -26.44 7.97
N LYS A 304 -0.60 -27.32 6.97
CA LYS A 304 0.28 -28.49 6.69
C LYS A 304 1.60 -28.07 6.09
#